data_AF-A0A8T3CHB8-F1
#
_entry.id   AF-A0A8T3CHB8-F1
#
_cell.length_a   1.000
_cell.length_b   1.000
_cell.length_c   1.000
_cell.angle_alpha   90.00
_cell.angle_beta   90.00
_cell.angle_gamma   90.00
#
_symmetry.space_group_name_H-M   'P 1'
#
loop_
_entity.id
_entity.type
_entity.pdbx_description
1 polymer ?
#
loop_
_entity_poly.entity_id
_entity_poly.type
_entity_poly.pdbx_seq_one_letter_code
_entity_poly.pdbx_strand_id
1 'polypeptide(L)'
;MQTCVGQMKIFLAIAAILSLTIIGAYGNKIHNCCKEVSTQKITAPILGYRIQRRNLPCVRAVIFETEEGEHCSHWKEEWVLQKVQEIEKIRKRQ
;
A
#
# COMPACT_ATOMS: atom_id res chain seq x y z
N MET A 1 9.23 -33.55 49.99
CA MET A 1 8.35 -32.87 49.03
C MET A 1 9.19 -31.83 48.30
N GLN A 2 9.86 -32.25 47.22
CA GLN A 2 10.91 -31.47 46.56
C GLN A 2 10.72 -31.56 45.04
N THR A 3 9.58 -31.08 44.60
CA THR A 3 9.22 -30.76 43.21
C THR A 3 8.02 -29.81 43.33
N CYS A 4 7.79 -28.93 42.35
CA CYS A 4 6.68 -27.96 42.28
C CYS A 4 6.93 -26.53 42.82
N VAL A 5 8.17 -26.02 42.87
CA VAL A 5 8.41 -24.56 43.02
C VAL A 5 9.23 -23.96 41.86
N GLY A 6 10.02 -24.78 41.15
CA GLY A 6 10.93 -24.30 40.09
C GLY A 6 10.32 -24.13 38.69
N GLN A 7 9.07 -24.53 38.45
CA GLN A 7 8.48 -24.56 37.09
C GLN A 7 7.33 -23.56 36.89
N MET A 8 6.82 -22.91 37.95
CA MET A 8 5.68 -21.97 37.83
C MET A 8 6.08 -20.50 37.66
N LYS A 9 7.34 -20.12 37.91
CA LYS A 9 7.76 -18.70 37.81
C LYS A 9 8.30 -18.32 36.43
N ILE A 10 8.64 -19.29 35.59
CA ILE A 10 9.21 -19.03 34.25
C ILE A 10 8.09 -18.81 33.22
N PHE A 11 6.96 -19.53 33.33
CA PHE A 11 5.84 -19.39 32.39
C PHE A 11 5.06 -18.08 32.55
N LEU A 12 5.07 -17.46 33.73
CA LEU A 12 4.37 -16.20 33.98
C LEU A 12 5.12 -14.96 33.47
N ALA A 13 6.41 -15.06 33.16
CA ALA A 13 7.20 -13.92 32.69
C ALA A 13 7.10 -13.70 31.17
N ILE A 14 6.81 -14.74 30.39
CA ILE A 14 6.82 -14.66 28.91
C ILE A 14 5.47 -14.17 28.36
N ALA A 15 4.35 -14.48 29.04
CA ALA A 15 3.02 -14.08 28.60
C ALA A 15 2.72 -12.58 28.75
N ALA A 16 3.48 -11.86 29.60
CA ALA A 16 3.22 -10.44 29.89
C ALA A 16 3.80 -9.47 28.84
N ILE A 17 4.68 -9.94 27.95
CA ILE A 17 5.44 -9.06 27.02
C ILE A 17 4.80 -9.00 25.62
N LEU A 18 3.87 -9.91 25.30
CA LEU A 18 3.27 -10.02 23.97
C LEU A 18 1.97 -9.23 23.75
N SER A 19 1.48 -8.50 24.76
CA SER A 19 0.19 -7.80 24.70
C SER A 19 0.26 -6.32 24.34
N LEU A 20 1.44 -5.75 24.05
CA LEU A 20 1.62 -4.30 23.91
C LEU A 20 1.96 -3.76 22.52
N THR A 21 1.54 -4.43 21.44
CA THR A 21 1.77 -3.90 20.08
C THR A 21 0.55 -4.01 19.17
N ILE A 22 -0.61 -3.51 19.60
CA ILE A 22 -1.68 -3.17 18.63
C ILE A 22 -2.38 -1.89 19.08
N ILE A 23 -1.73 -0.74 18.89
CA ILE A 23 -2.49 0.47 18.56
C ILE A 23 -2.54 0.48 17.03
N GLY A 24 -3.46 -0.31 16.49
CA GLY A 24 -3.80 -0.26 15.08
C GLY A 24 -4.21 1.17 14.77
N ALA A 25 -3.49 1.80 13.83
CA ALA A 25 -3.82 3.12 13.33
C ALA A 25 -5.33 3.17 13.08
N TYR A 26 -6.00 4.14 13.70
CA TYR A 26 -7.41 4.43 13.48
C TYR A 26 -7.52 4.91 12.04
N GLY A 27 -7.56 3.96 11.11
CA GLY A 27 -7.79 4.18 9.71
C GLY A 27 -9.21 4.68 9.62
N ASN A 28 -9.38 6.01 9.64
CA ASN A 28 -10.47 6.65 8.93
C ASN A 28 -10.66 5.83 7.64
N LYS A 29 -11.88 5.44 7.30
CA LYS A 29 -12.16 4.88 5.97
C LYS A 29 -11.93 6.00 4.96
N ILE A 30 -10.67 6.35 4.75
CA ILE A 30 -10.18 7.15 3.66
C ILE A 30 -10.69 6.40 2.46
N HIS A 31 -11.52 7.04 1.64
CA HIS A 31 -11.74 6.54 0.30
C HIS A 31 -10.36 6.47 -0.34
N ASN A 32 -9.78 5.26 -0.43
CA ASN A 32 -8.47 4.98 -0.99
C ASN A 32 -8.53 5.12 -2.53
N CYS A 33 -8.99 6.27 -2.99
CA CYS A 33 -9.20 6.56 -4.39
C CYS A 33 -8.76 8.00 -4.69
N CYS A 34 -8.28 8.20 -5.92
CA CYS A 34 -7.92 9.53 -6.40
C CYS A 34 -9.17 10.40 -6.53
N LYS A 35 -9.20 11.53 -5.82
CA LYS A 35 -10.20 12.60 -6.02
C LYS A 35 -9.70 13.68 -6.98
N GLU A 36 -8.38 13.78 -7.11
CA GLU A 36 -7.67 14.68 -8.02
C GLU A 36 -6.57 13.90 -8.75
N VAL A 37 -6.08 14.46 -9.85
CA VAL A 37 -5.05 13.84 -10.69
C VAL A 37 -4.03 14.89 -11.11
N SER A 38 -2.77 14.48 -11.17
CA SER A 38 -1.67 15.30 -11.64
C SER A 38 -1.40 15.05 -13.13
N THR A 39 -1.01 16.10 -13.85
CA THR A 39 -0.46 16.01 -15.21
C THR A 39 1.07 15.91 -15.21
N GLN A 40 1.71 16.17 -14.06
CA GLN A 40 3.16 16.17 -13.91
C GLN A 40 3.73 14.76 -14.08
N LYS A 41 4.86 14.66 -14.78
CA LYS A 41 5.56 13.40 -14.98
C LYS A 41 6.22 12.95 -13.66
N ILE A 42 5.98 11.70 -13.30
CA ILE A 42 6.63 11.07 -12.14
C ILE A 42 8.10 10.80 -12.49
N THR A 43 9.01 11.24 -11.62
CA THR A 43 10.45 10.99 -11.73
C THR A 43 10.91 9.79 -10.91
N ALA A 44 10.16 9.43 -9.86
CA ALA A 44 10.43 8.26 -9.04
C ALA A 44 10.28 6.95 -9.84
N PRO A 45 10.99 5.87 -9.45
CA PRO A 45 10.83 4.55 -10.07
C PRO A 45 9.38 4.04 -9.95
N ILE A 46 8.78 3.69 -11.09
CA ILE A 46 7.41 3.13 -11.15
C ILE A 46 7.50 1.61 -11.14
N LEU A 47 6.93 1.01 -10.11
CA LEU A 47 6.90 -0.43 -9.87
C LEU A 47 5.70 -1.10 -10.58
N GLY A 48 4.59 -0.36 -10.68
CA GLY A 48 3.36 -0.89 -11.24
C GLY A 48 2.31 0.20 -11.44
N TYR A 49 1.13 -0.22 -11.91
CA TYR A 49 -0.01 0.68 -12.05
C TYR A 49 -1.33 -0.05 -11.89
N ARG A 50 -2.38 0.71 -11.56
CA ARG A 50 -3.76 0.28 -11.65
C ARG A 50 -4.65 1.37 -12.25
N ILE A 51 -5.73 0.97 -12.90
CA ILE A 51 -6.69 1.90 -13.49
C ILE A 51 -7.84 2.10 -12.52
N GLN A 52 -8.06 3.34 -12.12
CA GLN A 52 -9.23 3.75 -11.35
C GLN A 52 -10.34 4.21 -12.28
N ARG A 53 -11.50 3.56 -12.20
CA ARG A 53 -12.73 4.01 -12.87
C ARG A 53 -13.34 5.16 -12.09
N ARG A 54 -14.00 6.08 -12.81
CA ARG A 54 -14.73 7.19 -12.19
C ARG A 54 -15.92 6.64 -11.38
N ASN A 55 -15.99 7.00 -10.10
CA ASN A 55 -17.11 6.72 -9.21
C ASN A 55 -17.10 7.77 -8.10
N LEU A 56 -17.98 8.78 -8.18
CA LEU A 56 -17.89 9.96 -7.30
C LEU A 56 -17.84 9.55 -5.80
N PRO A 57 -16.91 10.13 -5.00
CA PRO A 57 -16.06 11.29 -5.31
C PRO A 57 -14.77 10.95 -6.09
N CYS A 58 -14.53 9.70 -6.45
CA CYS A 58 -13.33 9.26 -7.17
C CYS A 58 -13.38 9.66 -8.66
N VAL A 59 -12.31 10.28 -9.14
CA VAL A 59 -12.15 10.64 -10.55
C VAL A 59 -11.54 9.48 -11.34
N ARG A 60 -11.56 9.55 -12.68
CA ARG A 60 -10.85 8.59 -13.51
C ARG A 60 -9.34 8.88 -13.44
N ALA A 61 -8.54 7.89 -13.07
CA ALA A 61 -7.09 8.05 -12.90
C ALA A 61 -6.34 6.78 -13.32
N VAL A 62 -5.07 6.95 -13.69
CA VAL A 62 -4.08 5.87 -13.62
C VAL A 62 -3.30 6.10 -12.34
N ILE A 63 -3.31 5.12 -11.45
CA ILE A 63 -2.57 5.18 -10.19
C ILE A 63 -1.27 4.42 -10.41
N PHE A 64 -0.14 5.12 -10.31
CA PHE A 64 1.17 4.51 -10.35
C PHE A 64 1.63 4.18 -8.93
N GLU A 65 2.16 2.98 -8.76
CA GLU A 65 2.85 2.55 -7.55
C GLU A 65 4.33 2.82 -7.74
N THR A 66 4.90 3.68 -6.90
CA THR A 66 6.33 4.03 -6.89
C THR A 66 6.97 3.59 -5.57
N GLU A 67 8.29 3.68 -5.49
CA GLU A 67 9.02 3.45 -4.22
C GLU A 67 8.62 4.46 -3.13
N GLU A 68 8.13 5.64 -3.51
CA GLU A 68 7.73 6.72 -2.60
C GLU A 68 6.24 6.66 -2.22
N GLY A 69 5.44 5.88 -2.96
CA GLY A 69 4.02 5.68 -2.70
C GLY A 69 3.16 5.71 -3.97
N GLU A 70 1.87 6.00 -3.78
CA GLU A 70 0.90 6.02 -4.87
C GLU A 70 0.75 7.42 -5.46
N HIS A 71 0.80 7.53 -6.79
CA HIS A 71 0.58 8.78 -7.51
C HIS A 71 -0.62 8.68 -8.45
N CYS A 72 -1.55 9.63 -8.30
CA CYS A 72 -2.72 9.78 -9.14
C CYS A 72 -2.39 10.58 -10.40
N SER A 73 -2.33 9.93 -11.55
CA SER A 73 -2.01 10.58 -12.83
C SER A 73 -3.21 10.66 -13.76
N HIS A 74 -3.30 11.76 -14.50
CA HIS A 74 -4.37 11.98 -15.46
C HIS A 74 -4.22 11.03 -16.66
N TRP A 75 -5.24 10.23 -16.93
CA TRP A 75 -5.20 9.10 -17.87
C TRP A 75 -5.00 9.50 -19.34
N LYS A 76 -5.10 10.79 -19.69
CA LYS A 76 -4.89 11.29 -21.06
C LYS A 76 -3.48 11.77 -21.33
N GLU A 77 -2.63 11.90 -20.33
CA GLU A 77 -1.26 12.38 -20.55
C GLU A 77 -0.48 11.36 -21.39
N GLU A 78 0.28 11.86 -22.37
CA GLU A 78 1.00 10.99 -23.30
C GLU A 78 1.99 10.07 -22.57
N TRP A 79 2.73 10.61 -21.60
CA TRP A 79 3.70 9.86 -20.82
C TRP A 79 3.05 8.74 -19.99
N VAL A 80 1.81 8.94 -19.52
CA VAL A 80 1.04 7.94 -18.76
C VAL A 80 0.71 6.76 -19.67
N LEU A 81 0.21 7.05 -20.88
CA LEU A 81 -0.11 6.01 -21.87
C LEU A 81 1.14 5.22 -22.28
N GLN A 82 2.25 5.92 -22.55
CA GLN A 82 3.52 5.31 -22.90
C GLN A 82 4.04 4.38 -21.78
N LYS A 83 4.01 4.84 -20.52
CA LYS A 83 4.48 4.06 -19.37
C LYS A 83 3.61 2.83 -19.11
N VAL A 84 2.29 2.97 -19.21
CA VAL A 84 1.36 1.83 -19.12
C VAL A 84 1.67 0.78 -20.19
N GLN A 85 1.88 1.20 -21.44
CA GLN A 85 2.24 0.29 -22.52
C GLN A 85 3.59 -0.41 -22.30
N GLU A 86 4.58 0.31 -21.76
CA GLU A 86 5.89 -0.25 -21.41
C GLU A 86 5.76 -1.35 -20.35
N ILE A 87 5.03 -1.09 -19.26
CA ILE A 87 4.78 -2.06 -18.20
C ILE A 87 4.04 -3.29 -18.74
N GLU A 88 3.01 -3.09 -19.57
CA GLU A 88 2.27 -4.21 -20.18
C GLU A 88 3.11 -5.03 -21.16
N LYS A 89 4.06 -4.42 -21.87
CA LYS A 89 5.01 -5.14 -22.72
C LYS A 89 5.95 -6.00 -21.88
N ILE A 90 6.42 -5.50 -20.74
CA ILE A 90 7.26 -6.26 -19.81
C ILE A 90 6.47 -7.42 -19.21
N ARG A 91 5.24 -7.17 -18.74
CA ARG A 91 4.35 -8.18 -18.14
C ARG A 91 4.00 -9.33 -19.08
N LYS A 92 3.94 -9.09 -20.40
CA LYS A 92 3.69 -10.12 -21.41
C LYS A 92 4.92 -10.96 -21.77
N ARG A 93 6.12 -10.51 -21.42
CA ARG A 93 7.38 -11.23 -21.70
C ARG A 93 7.79 -12.16 -20.55
N GLN A 94 7.17 -12.01 -19.40
CA GLN A 94 7.31 -12.88 -18.23
C GLN A 94 6.23 -13.95 -18.25
#